data_AF-A0A3D0I9N0-F1
#
_entry.id   AF-A0A3D0I9N0-F1
#
_cell.length_a   1.000
_cell.length_b   1.000
_cell.length_c   1.000
_cell.angle_alpha   90.00
_cell.angle_beta   90.00
_cell.angle_gamma   90.00
#
_symmetry.space_group_name_H-M   'P 1'
#
loop_
_entity.id
_entity.type
_entity.pdbx_description
1 polymer ?
#
loop_
_entity_poly.entity_id
_entity_poly.type
_entity_poly.pdbx_seq_one_letter_code
_entity_poly.pdbx_strand_id
1 'polypeptide(L)'
;MSPPRSRGGPGSHACAHAAEPDPSARRGGGGIEGEVVPIELDKERKQRMVRAIQDYFAEKLDQEIGTLAAELLLEFFVRELGPAIYNQAVKDAQAFVQDKVMDLDGVLFQPEEPRSR
;
A
#
# COMPACT_ATOMS: atom_id res chain seq x y z
N MET A 1 64.18 -1.50 -41.53
CA MET A 1 63.27 -1.49 -42.70
C MET A 1 61.87 -1.86 -42.25
N SER A 2 60.84 -1.23 -42.80
CA SER A 2 59.44 -1.68 -42.71
C SER A 2 59.02 -2.31 -44.04
N PRO A 3 58.20 -3.37 -44.05
CA PRO A 3 57.36 -3.73 -45.19
C PRO A 3 55.86 -3.42 -44.94
N PRO A 4 55.03 -3.29 -46.00
CA PRO A 4 53.71 -2.66 -45.91
C PRO A 4 52.51 -3.64 -45.78
N ARG A 5 51.32 -3.06 -45.54
CA ARG A 5 50.00 -3.74 -45.43
C ARG A 5 49.43 -4.22 -46.78
N SER A 6 48.83 -5.42 -46.85
CA SER A 6 47.89 -5.91 -47.90
C SER A 6 47.34 -7.31 -47.53
N ARG A 7 46.16 -7.86 -47.94
CA ARG A 7 44.79 -7.38 -48.24
C ARG A 7 43.84 -8.61 -48.27
N GLY A 8 42.65 -8.55 -47.66
CA GLY A 8 41.57 -9.57 -47.80
C GLY A 8 41.78 -10.86 -46.97
N GLY A 9 40.77 -11.68 -46.65
CA GLY A 9 39.34 -11.68 -47.01
C GLY A 9 38.50 -12.48 -45.99
N PRO A 10 37.19 -12.72 -46.25
CA PRO A 10 36.20 -12.92 -45.18
C PRO A 10 36.10 -14.36 -44.62
N GLY A 11 35.93 -14.46 -43.30
CA GLY A 11 35.56 -15.70 -42.59
C GLY A 11 34.30 -15.48 -41.74
N SER A 12 33.20 -16.08 -42.15
CA SER A 12 31.86 -15.86 -41.59
C SER A 12 31.61 -16.64 -40.29
N HIS A 13 31.53 -15.94 -39.16
CA HIS A 13 30.83 -16.43 -37.97
C HIS A 13 30.00 -15.31 -37.35
N ALA A 14 28.86 -15.02 -37.98
CA ALA A 14 27.80 -14.26 -37.34
C ALA A 14 27.16 -15.16 -36.28
N CYS A 15 27.64 -15.07 -35.03
CA CYS A 15 26.92 -15.61 -33.89
C CYS A 15 25.56 -14.90 -33.81
N ALA A 16 24.49 -15.62 -34.09
CA ALA A 16 23.13 -15.15 -33.84
C ALA A 16 22.96 -15.00 -32.32
N HIS A 17 23.16 -13.79 -31.81
CA HIS A 17 22.68 -13.41 -30.49
C HIS A 17 21.16 -13.44 -30.56
N ALA A 18 20.55 -14.51 -30.04
CA ALA A 18 19.14 -14.48 -29.69
C ALA A 18 19.00 -13.39 -28.62
N ALA A 19 18.32 -12.30 -28.97
CA ALA A 19 18.06 -11.22 -28.02
C ALA A 19 17.23 -11.79 -26.85
N GLU A 20 17.80 -11.76 -25.65
CA GLU A 20 17.06 -12.12 -24.44
C GLU A 20 15.88 -11.16 -24.30
N PRO A 21 14.65 -11.64 -24.01
CA PRO A 21 13.50 -10.76 -23.85
C PRO A 21 13.70 -9.87 -22.62
N ASP A 22 13.53 -8.57 -22.81
CA ASP A 22 13.74 -7.55 -21.79
C ASP A 22 12.95 -7.87 -20.49
N PRO A 23 13.62 -8.00 -19.33
CA PRO A 23 12.95 -8.27 -18.06
C PRO A 23 12.00 -7.14 -17.62
N SER A 24 12.07 -5.94 -18.22
CA SER A 24 11.11 -4.85 -18.00
C SER A 24 9.69 -5.16 -18.48
N ALA A 25 9.53 -6.12 -19.40
CA ALA A 25 8.24 -6.48 -20.01
C ALA A 25 7.33 -7.32 -19.08
N ARG A 26 7.31 -7.04 -17.77
CA ARG A 26 6.33 -7.63 -16.83
C ARG A 26 5.18 -6.67 -16.55
N ARG A 27 4.16 -6.82 -17.40
CA ARG A 27 2.74 -6.67 -17.09
C ARG A 27 2.31 -5.25 -16.69
N GLY A 28 1.59 -4.60 -17.62
CA GLY A 28 0.60 -3.60 -17.25
C GLY A 28 -0.48 -4.24 -16.39
N GLY A 29 -0.25 -4.27 -15.07
CA GLY A 29 -1.31 -4.44 -14.09
C GLY A 29 -2.03 -3.11 -13.98
N GLY A 30 -3.33 -3.11 -14.26
CA GLY A 30 -4.17 -1.96 -13.93
C GLY A 30 -4.13 -1.77 -12.42
N GLY A 31 -3.29 -0.84 -11.96
CA GLY A 31 -3.34 -0.39 -10.58
C GLY A 31 -4.72 0.21 -10.35
N ILE A 32 -5.48 -0.39 -9.44
CA ILE A 32 -6.43 0.39 -8.65
C ILE A 32 -5.58 1.34 -7.81
N GLU A 33 -5.22 2.48 -8.41
CA GLU A 33 -4.57 3.59 -7.72
C GLU A 33 -5.52 4.01 -6.61
N GLY A 34 -5.20 3.59 -5.38
CA GLY A 34 -6.04 3.85 -4.23
C GLY A 34 -6.13 5.35 -4.02
N GLU A 35 -7.29 5.93 -4.35
CA GLU A 35 -7.56 7.34 -4.14
C GLU A 35 -7.29 7.67 -2.66
N VAL A 36 -6.37 8.60 -2.42
CA VAL A 36 -5.94 8.94 -1.07
C VAL A 36 -7.04 9.77 -0.42
N VAL A 37 -8.00 9.09 0.19
CA VAL A 37 -9.10 9.73 0.93
C VAL A 37 -8.52 10.44 2.16
N PRO A 38 -8.60 11.78 2.26
CA PRO A 38 -8.16 12.50 3.45
C PRO A 38 -9.05 12.15 4.65
N ILE A 39 -8.44 12.04 5.83
CA ILE A 39 -9.18 11.80 7.07
C ILE A 39 -9.76 13.13 7.55
N GLU A 40 -11.01 13.39 7.14
CA GLU A 40 -11.77 14.55 7.59
C GLU A 40 -12.38 14.31 8.97
N LEU A 41 -12.15 15.25 9.90
CA LEU A 41 -12.75 15.23 11.24
C LEU A 41 -13.86 16.28 11.31
N ASP A 42 -15.05 15.88 11.74
CA ASP A 42 -16.12 16.82 12.06
C ASP A 42 -15.70 17.81 13.16
N LYS A 43 -16.33 18.98 13.19
CA LYS A 43 -15.95 20.08 14.09
C LYS A 43 -15.95 19.68 15.56
N GLU A 44 -16.95 18.91 15.99
CA GLU A 44 -17.04 18.48 17.39
C GLU A 44 -15.94 17.48 17.74
N ARG A 45 -15.64 16.55 16.82
CA ARG A 45 -14.56 15.58 16.98
C ARG A 45 -13.21 16.25 16.98
N LYS A 46 -12.97 17.24 16.11
CA LYS A 46 -11.76 18.09 16.17
C LYS A 46 -11.64 18.75 17.54
N GLN A 47 -12.69 19.40 18.04
CA GLN A 47 -12.71 20.03 19.38
C GLN A 47 -12.45 19.03 20.52
N ARG A 48 -13.07 17.85 20.50
CA ARG A 48 -12.82 16.78 21.49
C ARG A 48 -11.37 16.29 21.46
N MET A 49 -10.77 16.13 20.28
CA MET A 49 -9.39 15.67 20.15
C MET A 49 -8.37 16.75 20.52
N VAL A 50 -8.62 18.02 20.16
CA VAL A 50 -7.83 19.18 20.63
C VAL A 50 -7.82 19.20 22.16
N ARG A 51 -8.99 19.06 22.80
CA ARG A 51 -9.09 19.04 24.26
C ARG A 51 -8.32 17.86 24.87
N ALA A 52 -8.46 16.66 24.32
CA ALA A 52 -7.72 15.48 24.78
C ALA A 52 -6.19 15.64 24.65
N ILE A 53 -5.70 16.34 23.62
CA ILE A 53 -4.28 16.68 23.47
C ILE A 53 -3.84 17.66 24.56
N GLN A 54 -4.63 18.70 24.86
CA GLN A 54 -4.35 19.63 25.96
C GLN A 54 -4.31 18.92 27.32
N ASP A 55 -5.31 18.09 27.62
CA ASP A 55 -5.40 17.34 28.87
C ASP A 55 -4.23 16.34 29.00
N TYR A 56 -3.80 15.68 27.91
CA TYR A 56 -2.63 14.81 27.91
C TYR A 56 -1.33 15.56 28.26
N PHE A 57 -1.11 16.74 27.68
CA PHE A 57 0.07 17.56 27.98
C PHE A 57 0.07 18.05 29.44
N ALA A 58 -1.08 18.50 29.95
CA ALA A 58 -1.21 18.90 31.34
C ALA A 58 -1.00 17.72 32.31
N GLU A 59 -1.64 16.57 32.08
CA GLU A 59 -1.58 15.43 33.00
C GLU A 59 -0.28 14.60 32.93
N LYS A 60 0.38 14.52 31.77
CA LYS A 60 1.52 13.61 31.55
C LYS A 60 2.85 14.32 31.38
N LEU A 61 2.84 15.60 31.02
CA LEU A 61 4.05 16.39 30.76
C LEU A 61 4.17 17.63 31.67
N ASP A 62 3.21 17.84 32.58
CA ASP A 62 3.12 19.01 33.48
C ASP A 62 3.20 20.35 32.72
N GLN A 63 2.64 20.36 31.50
CA GLN A 63 2.72 21.49 30.58
C GLN A 63 1.34 21.87 30.04
N GLU A 64 0.91 23.10 30.30
CA GLU A 64 -0.26 23.66 29.63
C GLU A 64 0.06 24.09 28.20
N ILE A 65 -0.83 23.75 27.25
CA ILE A 65 -0.74 24.20 25.86
C ILE A 65 -2.06 24.83 25.39
N GLY A 66 -1.95 25.96 24.68
CA GLY A 66 -3.10 26.67 24.13
C GLY A 66 -3.75 25.91 22.96
N THR A 67 -5.02 26.23 22.68
CA THR A 67 -5.84 25.59 21.64
C THR A 67 -5.14 25.51 20.28
N LEU A 68 -4.51 26.61 19.84
CA LEU A 68 -3.79 26.66 18.55
C LEU A 68 -2.64 25.64 18.47
N ALA A 69 -1.88 25.44 19.56
CA ALA A 69 -0.80 24.46 19.58
C ALA A 69 -1.34 23.03 19.52
N ALA A 70 -2.43 22.74 20.24
CA ALA A 70 -3.11 21.45 20.18
C ALA A 70 -3.79 21.18 18.82
N GLU A 71 -4.31 22.21 18.14
CA GLU A 71 -4.83 22.11 16.78
C GLU A 71 -3.74 21.77 15.76
N LEU A 72 -2.58 22.45 15.83
CA LEU A 72 -1.43 22.16 14.96
C LEU A 72 -0.87 20.75 15.19
N LEU A 73 -0.83 20.27 16.44
CA LEU A 73 -0.46 18.89 16.76
C LEU A 73 -1.47 17.87 16.21
N LEU A 74 -2.77 18.15 16.32
CA LEU A 74 -3.82 17.31 15.75
C LEU A 74 -3.70 17.21 14.23
N GLU A 75 -3.48 18.33 13.54
CA GLU A 75 -3.29 18.37 12.09
C GLU A 75 -2.04 17.60 11.65
N PHE A 76 -0.95 17.69 12.41
CA PHE A 76 0.24 16.86 12.20
C PHE A 76 -0.08 15.35 12.36
N PHE A 77 -0.77 14.94 13.42
CA PHE A 77 -1.12 13.53 13.62
C PHE A 77 -2.06 12.99 12.53
N VAL A 78 -3.08 13.77 12.13
CA VAL A 78 -4.01 13.39 11.06
C VAL A 78 -3.28 13.23 9.73
N ARG A 79 -2.33 14.12 9.41
CA ARG A 79 -1.57 14.07 8.15
C ARG A 79 -0.53 12.95 8.10
N GLU A 80 0.29 12.81 9.14
CA GLU A 80 1.44 11.90 9.13
C GLU A 80 1.11 10.48 9.64
N LEU A 81 0.27 10.35 10.67
CA LEU A 81 -0.07 9.06 11.29
C LEU A 81 -1.38 8.48 10.76
N GLY A 82 -2.32 9.35 10.39
CA GLY A 82 -3.66 8.99 9.94
C GLY A 82 -3.69 7.92 8.83
N PRO A 83 -2.99 8.10 7.70
CA PRO A 83 -3.02 7.13 6.60
C PRO A 83 -2.54 5.73 7.00
N ALA A 84 -1.52 5.63 7.85
CA ALA A 84 -0.99 4.35 8.33
C ALA A 84 -2.01 3.62 9.21
N ILE A 85 -2.63 4.34 10.16
CA ILE A 85 -3.65 3.80 11.08
C ILE A 85 -4.90 3.39 10.30
N TYR A 86 -5.39 4.24 9.39
CA TYR A 86 -6.58 3.96 8.58
C TYR A 86 -6.38 2.71 7.71
N ASN A 87 -5.26 2.63 6.99
CA ASN A 87 -4.96 1.48 6.13
C ASN A 87 -4.80 0.17 6.91
N GLN A 88 -4.31 0.22 8.16
CA GLN A 88 -4.29 -0.97 9.01
C GLN A 88 -5.70 -1.36 9.46
N ALA A 89 -6.51 -0.41 9.92
CA ALA A 89 -7.91 -0.68 10.32
C ALA A 89 -8.75 -1.27 9.16
N VAL A 90 -8.53 -0.84 7.92
CA VAL A 90 -9.16 -1.42 6.73
C VAL A 90 -8.74 -2.88 6.52
N LYS A 91 -7.45 -3.21 6.68
CA LYS A 91 -6.96 -4.61 6.58
C LYS A 91 -7.53 -5.49 7.68
N ASP A 92 -7.60 -4.98 8.92
CA ASP A 92 -8.14 -5.72 10.06
C ASP A 92 -9.63 -6.03 9.86
N ALA A 93 -10.40 -5.06 9.34
CA ALA A 93 -11.80 -5.25 8.98
C ALA A 93 -11.98 -6.25 7.82
N GLN A 94 -11.12 -6.18 6.79
CA GLN A 94 -11.12 -7.16 5.68
C GLN A 94 -10.84 -8.57 6.17
N ALA A 95 -9.83 -8.76 7.03
CA ALA A 95 -9.49 -10.07 7.59
C ALA A 95 -10.63 -10.66 8.42
N PHE A 96 -11.28 -9.84 9.28
CA PHE A 96 -12.43 -10.26 10.06
C PHE A 96 -13.62 -10.70 9.19
N VAL A 97 -13.94 -9.96 8.13
CA VAL A 97 -15.02 -10.33 7.21
C VAL A 97 -14.66 -11.58 6.42
N GLN A 98 -13.42 -11.70 5.94
CA GLN A 98 -12.97 -12.86 5.17
C GLN A 98 -13.04 -14.17 5.99
N ASP A 99 -12.61 -14.14 7.24
CA ASP A 99 -12.75 -15.24 8.19
C ASP A 99 -14.21 -15.69 8.34
N LYS A 100 -15.14 -14.73 8.53
CA LYS A 100 -16.57 -15.00 8.63
C LYS A 100 -17.22 -15.49 7.33
N VAL A 101 -16.67 -15.15 6.16
CA VAL A 101 -17.10 -15.72 4.87
C VAL A 101 -16.63 -17.17 4.73
N MET A 102 -15.40 -17.49 5.14
CA MET A 102 -14.88 -18.87 5.12
C MET A 102 -15.67 -19.81 6.06
N ASP A 103 -16.19 -19.30 7.19
CA ASP A 103 -17.11 -20.06 8.05
C ASP A 103 -18.40 -20.48 7.31
N LEU A 104 -18.92 -19.65 6.39
CA LEU A 104 -20.17 -19.95 5.67
C LEU A 104 -20.03 -21.17 4.75
N ASP A 105 -18.87 -21.34 4.11
CA ASP A 105 -18.58 -22.53 3.28
C ASP A 105 -18.66 -23.81 4.14
N GLY A 106 -18.23 -23.77 5.40
CA GLY A 106 -18.36 -24.92 6.31
C GLY A 106 -19.79 -25.17 6.80
N VAL A 107 -20.56 -24.10 7.05
CA VAL A 107 -21.90 -24.18 7.66
C VAL A 107 -23.02 -24.46 6.63
N LEU A 108 -22.90 -23.96 5.41
CA LEU A 108 -23.97 -23.98 4.40
C LEU A 108 -23.70 -24.93 3.23
N PHE A 109 -22.55 -25.60 3.17
CA PHE A 109 -22.24 -26.55 2.10
C PHE A 109 -23.22 -27.72 2.07
N GLN A 110 -23.88 -27.89 0.93
CA GLN A 110 -24.69 -29.07 0.61
C GLN A 110 -23.99 -29.85 -0.50
N PRO A 111 -23.61 -31.13 -0.29
CA PRO A 111 -23.04 -31.95 -1.35
C PRO A 111 -24.08 -32.21 -2.43
N GLU A 112 -23.74 -31.91 -3.69
CA GLU A 112 -24.52 -32.34 -4.84
C GLU A 112 -24.33 -33.84 -5.06
N GLU A 113 -25.27 -34.66 -4.61
CA GLU A 113 -25.30 -36.07 -5.01
C GLU A 113 -25.55 -36.18 -6.52
N PRO A 114 -24.74 -36.93 -7.28
CA PRO A 114 -25.08 -37.25 -8.65
C PRO A 114 -26.33 -38.13 -8.62
N ARG A 115 -27.48 -37.59 -9.05
CA ARG A 115 -28.75 -38.35 -9.15
C ARG A 115 -28.51 -39.67 -9.87
N SER A 116 -28.54 -40.76 -9.13
CA SER A 116 -28.49 -42.10 -9.70
C SER A 116 -29.70 -42.27 -10.63
N ARG A 117 -29.43 -42.80 -11.81
CA ARG A 117 -30.39 -42.95 -12.90
C ARG A 117 -30.60 -44.42 -13.20
#